data_AF-A0A8H6ZKY7-F1
#
_entry.id   AF-A0A8H6ZKY7-F1
#
_cell.length_a   1.000
_cell.length_b   1.000
_cell.length_c   1.000
_cell.angle_alpha   90.00
_cell.angle_beta   90.00
_cell.angle_gamma   90.00
#
_symmetry.space_group_name_H-M   'P 1'
#
loop_
_entity.id
_entity.type
_entity.pdbx_description
1 polymer ?
#
loop_
_entity_poly.entity_id
_entity_poly.type
_entity_poly.pdbx_seq_one_letter_code
_entity_poly.pdbx_strand_id
1 'polypeptide(L)'
;MDLTPRCHGMSELPSAATERSRVRALGHVSLSPDAADPLTVHLSHGLAYTVGSALGSIPPTTDACLEAFVVPNKVGLTAGARAWSKHAHRSASETAPQSGEEDQKKRAKVAVPEGWWGRPSGPVKTINERALSLFHRVMDNASWRNLHWLPHQVLVYEVRMPEGYGMRWSQDRGDRQSHNGQHGIEGSGEVVTESPWVFRGFVEPMMEGGHEKGWRHCP
;
A
#
# COMPACT_ATOMS: atom_id res chain seq x y z
N MET A 1 -18.33 3.01 -10.63
CA MET A 1 -16.99 3.60 -10.90
C MET A 1 -16.15 2.54 -11.58
N ASP A 2 -15.33 2.92 -12.55
CA ASP A 2 -14.41 1.98 -13.21
C ASP A 2 -13.34 1.52 -12.22
N LEU A 3 -13.45 0.28 -11.75
CA LEU A 3 -12.53 -0.36 -10.81
C LEU A 3 -11.27 -0.91 -11.49
N THR A 4 -11.02 -0.55 -12.75
CA THR A 4 -9.83 -1.02 -13.47
C THR A 4 -8.58 -0.37 -12.87
N PRO A 5 -7.62 -1.17 -12.36
CA PRO A 5 -6.41 -0.65 -11.76
C PRO A 5 -5.58 0.15 -12.77
N ARG A 6 -5.10 1.33 -12.37
CA ARG A 6 -4.24 2.19 -13.18
C ARG A 6 -3.23 2.90 -12.30
N CYS A 7 -1.98 2.94 -12.71
CA CYS A 7 -0.90 3.58 -11.97
C CYS A 7 0.25 3.88 -12.92
N HIS A 8 0.80 5.09 -12.88
CA HIS A 8 1.95 5.46 -13.70
C HIS A 8 3.13 4.52 -13.41
N GLY A 9 3.78 4.03 -14.47
CA GLY A 9 4.91 3.11 -14.36
C GLY A 9 4.56 1.68 -13.92
N MET A 10 3.27 1.34 -13.80
CA MET A 10 2.83 -0.03 -13.45
C MET A 10 1.84 -0.57 -14.46
N SER A 11 2.00 -1.86 -14.78
CA SER A 11 1.15 -2.57 -15.73
C SER A 11 0.69 -3.88 -15.13
N GLU A 12 -0.53 -4.27 -15.50
CA GLU A 12 -1.07 -5.59 -15.20
C GLU A 12 -0.53 -6.64 -16.18
N LEU A 13 -0.81 -7.92 -15.91
CA LEU A 13 -0.60 -8.97 -16.90
C LEU A 13 -1.47 -8.74 -18.14
N PRO A 14 -1.03 -9.15 -19.35
CA PRO A 14 -1.76 -8.90 -20.59
C PRO A 14 -3.21 -9.44 -20.59
N SER A 15 -3.46 -10.53 -19.87
CA SER A 15 -4.79 -11.14 -19.76
C SER A 15 -5.74 -10.43 -18.79
N ALA A 16 -5.25 -9.49 -17.96
CA ALA A 16 -6.01 -8.92 -16.86
C ALA A 16 -7.33 -8.25 -17.30
N ALA A 17 -7.32 -7.51 -18.41
CA ALA A 17 -8.52 -6.85 -18.93
C ALA A 17 -9.60 -7.86 -19.36
N THR A 18 -9.19 -8.94 -20.04
CA THR A 18 -10.09 -10.02 -20.46
C THR A 18 -10.66 -10.76 -19.25
N GLU A 19 -9.83 -11.09 -18.27
CA GLU A 19 -10.28 -11.79 -17.05
C GLU A 19 -11.22 -10.93 -16.21
N ARG A 20 -10.95 -9.62 -16.07
CA ARG A 20 -11.89 -8.69 -15.42
C ARG A 20 -13.23 -8.64 -16.14
N SER A 21 -13.21 -8.63 -17.47
CA SER A 21 -14.43 -8.62 -18.27
C SER A 21 -15.23 -9.91 -18.06
N ARG A 22 -14.55 -11.06 -17.99
CA ARG A 22 -15.15 -12.35 -17.63
C ARG A 22 -15.79 -12.32 -16.24
N VAL A 23 -15.07 -11.85 -15.22
CA VAL A 23 -15.58 -11.76 -13.84
C VAL A 23 -16.76 -10.80 -13.74
N ARG A 24 -16.71 -9.64 -14.43
CA ARG A 24 -17.85 -8.70 -14.48
C ARG A 24 -19.08 -9.31 -15.14
N ALA A 25 -18.89 -10.11 -16.20
CA ALA A 25 -19.98 -10.77 -16.91
C ALA A 25 -20.67 -11.86 -16.07
N LEU A 26 -19.96 -12.49 -15.12
CA LEU A 26 -20.55 -13.43 -14.16
C LEU A 26 -21.51 -12.73 -13.18
N GLY A 27 -21.48 -11.40 -13.05
CA GLY A 27 -22.36 -10.63 -12.16
C GLY A 27 -22.16 -10.94 -10.67
N HIS A 28 -23.09 -10.48 -9.83
CA HIS A 28 -23.19 -10.89 -8.42
C HIS A 28 -23.78 -12.31 -8.28
N VAL A 29 -23.38 -13.26 -9.13
CA VAL A 29 -23.66 -14.66 -8.80
C VAL A 29 -22.87 -14.92 -7.53
N SER A 30 -23.60 -15.14 -6.44
CA SER A 30 -23.06 -15.49 -5.13
C SER A 30 -22.40 -16.85 -5.24
N LEU A 31 -21.22 -16.90 -5.87
CA LEU A 31 -20.31 -18.02 -5.74
C LEU A 31 -20.05 -18.14 -4.25
N SER A 32 -20.27 -19.33 -3.68
CA SER A 32 -19.79 -19.55 -2.33
C SER A 32 -18.29 -19.24 -2.31
N PRO A 33 -17.76 -18.62 -1.24
CA PRO A 33 -16.34 -18.32 -1.13
C PRO A 33 -15.44 -19.54 -1.41
N ASP A 34 -15.96 -20.74 -1.11
CA ASP A 34 -15.28 -22.02 -1.33
C ASP A 34 -15.32 -22.53 -2.79
N ALA A 35 -16.18 -21.99 -3.65
CA ALA A 35 -16.36 -22.44 -5.04
C ALA A 35 -15.84 -21.47 -6.11
N ALA A 36 -15.49 -20.22 -5.72
CA ALA A 36 -14.91 -19.26 -6.66
C ALA A 36 -13.44 -19.57 -6.93
N ASP A 37 -13.03 -19.54 -8.21
CA ASP A 37 -11.61 -19.72 -8.53
C ASP A 37 -10.76 -18.57 -7.93
N PRO A 38 -9.51 -18.84 -7.52
CA PRO A 38 -8.66 -17.85 -6.83
C PRO A 38 -8.46 -16.53 -7.59
N LEU A 39 -8.49 -16.56 -8.93
CA LEU A 39 -8.36 -15.37 -9.76
C LEU A 39 -9.65 -14.54 -9.72
N THR A 40 -10.81 -15.17 -9.79
CA THR A 40 -12.10 -14.50 -9.64
C THR A 40 -12.19 -13.80 -8.27
N VAL A 41 -11.78 -14.46 -7.18
CA VAL A 41 -11.70 -13.84 -5.85
C VAL A 41 -10.83 -12.58 -5.90
N HIS A 42 -9.60 -12.69 -6.43
CA HIS A 42 -8.65 -11.58 -6.52
C HIS A 42 -9.22 -10.39 -7.31
N LEU A 43 -9.79 -10.63 -8.49
CA LEU A 43 -10.32 -9.59 -9.36
C LEU A 43 -11.61 -8.96 -8.80
N SER A 44 -12.41 -9.72 -8.05
CA SER A 44 -13.63 -9.22 -7.40
C SER A 44 -13.34 -8.13 -6.35
N HIS A 45 -12.16 -8.18 -5.73
CA HIS A 45 -11.66 -7.15 -4.83
C HIS A 45 -11.10 -5.91 -5.54
N GLY A 46 -11.15 -5.88 -6.89
CA GLY A 46 -10.57 -4.78 -7.67
C GLY A 46 -9.04 -4.72 -7.61
N LEU A 47 -8.39 -5.83 -7.26
CA LEU A 47 -6.94 -5.89 -7.15
C LEU A 47 -6.28 -5.94 -8.53
N ALA A 48 -5.10 -5.33 -8.61
CA ALA A 48 -4.24 -5.43 -9.76
C ALA A 48 -3.76 -6.87 -9.95
N TYR A 49 -3.80 -7.36 -11.18
CA TYR A 49 -3.35 -8.70 -11.53
C TYR A 49 -1.95 -8.61 -12.13
N THR A 50 -0.95 -8.95 -11.33
CA THR A 50 0.47 -8.85 -11.65
C THR A 50 1.16 -10.20 -11.44
N VAL A 51 2.41 -10.31 -11.90
CA VAL A 51 3.26 -11.43 -11.49
C VAL A 51 3.36 -11.44 -9.96
N GLY A 52 3.17 -12.61 -9.34
CA GLY A 52 3.21 -12.79 -7.89
C GLY A 52 1.94 -12.41 -7.13
N SER A 53 0.84 -12.05 -7.82
CA SER A 53 -0.45 -11.79 -7.15
C SER A 53 -0.86 -12.95 -6.25
N ALA A 54 -1.34 -12.61 -5.05
CA ALA A 54 -1.76 -13.57 -4.04
C ALA A 54 -3.20 -14.02 -4.31
N LEU A 55 -3.40 -14.79 -5.38
CA LEU A 55 -4.71 -15.25 -5.81
C LEU A 55 -5.42 -16.04 -4.69
N GLY A 56 -6.71 -15.79 -4.51
CA GLY A 56 -7.54 -16.40 -3.45
C GLY A 56 -7.39 -15.79 -2.06
N SER A 57 -6.40 -14.91 -1.84
CA SER A 57 -6.24 -14.20 -0.57
C SER A 57 -7.17 -12.99 -0.47
N ILE A 58 -7.59 -12.70 0.76
CA ILE A 58 -8.43 -11.53 1.06
C ILE A 58 -7.52 -10.34 1.44
N PRO A 59 -7.65 -9.17 0.77
CA PRO A 59 -6.91 -7.98 1.16
C PRO A 59 -7.41 -7.43 2.51
N PRO A 60 -6.60 -6.63 3.23
CA PRO A 60 -7.07 -5.97 4.45
C PRO A 60 -8.24 -5.02 4.14
N THR A 61 -9.15 -4.89 5.10
CA THR A 61 -10.16 -3.83 5.07
C THR A 61 -9.50 -2.46 5.28
N THR A 62 -10.19 -1.38 4.90
CA THR A 62 -9.73 -0.02 5.20
C THR A 62 -9.50 0.19 6.71
N ASP A 63 -10.35 -0.40 7.55
CA ASP A 63 -10.22 -0.32 9.00
C ASP A 63 -8.99 -1.06 9.50
N ALA A 64 -8.71 -2.28 9.02
CA ALA A 64 -7.49 -3.01 9.36
C ALA A 64 -6.23 -2.25 8.91
N CYS A 65 -6.27 -1.59 7.74
CA CYS A 65 -5.21 -0.70 7.30
C CYS A 65 -5.04 0.51 8.24
N LEU A 66 -6.14 1.11 8.69
CA LEU A 66 -6.15 2.26 9.59
C LEU A 66 -5.61 1.89 10.96
N GLU A 67 -6.06 0.78 11.55
CA GLU A 67 -5.58 0.24 12.83
C GLU A 67 -4.06 0.10 12.82
N ALA A 68 -3.51 -0.53 11.78
CA ALA A 68 -2.07 -0.68 11.60
C ALA A 68 -1.34 0.67 11.40
N PHE A 69 -1.98 1.64 10.76
CA PHE A 69 -1.42 2.96 10.49
C PHE A 69 -1.35 3.83 11.76
N VAL A 70 -2.32 3.71 12.66
CA VAL A 70 -2.45 4.55 13.86
C VAL A 70 -1.73 3.98 15.10
N VAL A 71 -1.06 2.82 14.99
CA VAL A 71 -0.29 2.24 16.11
C VAL A 71 0.73 3.25 16.66
N PRO A 72 0.63 3.69 17.93
CA PRO A 72 1.53 4.69 18.49
C PRO A 72 2.87 4.08 18.89
N ASN A 73 3.93 4.89 18.85
CA ASN A 73 5.22 4.56 19.43
C ASN A 73 5.41 5.18 20.83
N LYS A 74 6.59 4.96 21.43
CA LYS A 74 6.95 5.50 22.75
C LYS A 74 6.87 7.03 22.87
N VAL A 75 7.01 7.77 21.76
CA VAL A 75 6.93 9.24 21.74
C VAL A 75 5.56 9.76 21.26
N GLY A 76 4.56 8.87 21.13
CA GLY A 76 3.19 9.21 20.74
C GLY A 76 2.98 9.45 19.24
N LEU A 77 4.00 9.28 18.39
CA LEU A 77 3.82 9.30 16.93
C LEU A 77 3.23 7.98 16.47
N THR A 78 2.22 8.04 15.60
CA THR A 78 1.66 6.86 14.92
C THR A 78 2.67 6.26 13.94
N ALA A 79 2.49 4.99 13.57
CA ALA A 79 3.29 4.31 12.55
C ALA A 79 3.29 5.10 11.23
N GLY A 80 2.11 5.56 10.82
CA GLY A 80 1.89 6.48 9.70
C GLY A 80 2.70 7.78 9.81
N ALA A 81 2.53 8.51 10.90
CA ALA A 81 3.25 9.77 11.12
C ALA A 81 4.78 9.59 11.14
N ARG A 82 5.27 8.52 11.76
CA ARG A 82 6.71 8.21 11.80
C ARG A 82 7.25 7.89 10.41
N ALA A 83 6.52 7.09 9.62
CA ALA A 83 6.93 6.81 8.25
C ALA A 83 6.89 8.09 7.42
N TRP A 84 5.88 8.94 7.60
CA TRP A 84 5.77 10.20 6.86
C TRP A 84 6.97 11.11 7.13
N SER A 85 7.38 11.26 8.40
CA SER A 85 8.61 11.99 8.76
C SER A 85 9.86 11.47 8.06
N LYS A 86 9.92 10.18 7.73
CA LYS A 86 11.04 9.58 6.98
C LYS A 86 10.92 9.74 5.46
N HIS A 87 9.71 9.78 4.91
CA HIS A 87 9.50 9.80 3.46
C HIS A 87 9.18 11.19 2.90
N ALA A 88 8.84 12.17 3.74
CA ALA A 88 8.44 13.51 3.31
C ALA A 88 9.46 14.19 2.40
N HIS A 89 10.76 14.04 2.67
CA HIS A 89 11.82 14.62 1.85
C HIS A 89 11.97 13.96 0.47
N ARG A 90 11.48 12.73 0.31
CA ARG A 90 11.55 11.97 -0.94
C ARG A 90 10.45 12.34 -1.94
N SER A 91 9.51 13.19 -1.51
CA SER A 91 8.45 13.71 -2.38
C SER A 91 8.91 14.84 -3.32
N ALA A 92 10.15 15.29 -3.20
CA ALA A 92 10.72 16.34 -4.02
C ALA A 92 11.42 15.74 -5.24
N SER A 93 10.75 15.71 -6.40
CA SER A 93 11.41 15.44 -7.67
C SER A 93 10.75 16.22 -8.81
N GLU A 94 11.52 17.16 -9.38
CA GLU A 94 11.50 17.65 -10.77
C GLU A 94 10.46 18.70 -11.23
N THR A 95 10.21 19.78 -10.47
CA THR A 95 9.71 21.04 -11.08
C THR A 95 10.48 22.30 -10.69
N ALA A 96 11.63 22.18 -10.01
CA ALA A 96 12.49 23.35 -9.80
C ALA A 96 13.38 23.55 -11.04
N PRO A 97 13.23 24.66 -11.80
CA PRO A 97 14.26 25.00 -12.78
C PRO A 97 15.60 25.12 -12.06
N GLN A 98 16.65 24.54 -12.64
CA GLN A 98 18.02 24.74 -12.21
C GLN A 98 18.40 26.21 -12.42
N SER A 99 18.02 27.09 -11.49
CA SER A 99 18.62 28.42 -11.41
C SER A 99 19.98 28.27 -10.73
N GLY A 100 21.03 28.72 -11.43
CA GLY A 100 22.41 28.69 -10.97
C GLY A 100 22.65 29.33 -9.60
N GLU A 101 23.82 29.03 -9.05
CA GLU A 101 24.23 29.24 -7.66
C GLU A 101 24.34 30.69 -7.15
N GLU A 102 23.92 31.70 -7.90
CA GLU A 102 24.08 33.09 -7.49
C GLU A 102 22.74 33.81 -7.38
N ASP A 103 22.02 33.59 -6.28
CA ASP A 103 21.13 34.61 -5.70
C ASP A 103 20.65 34.21 -4.29
N GLN A 104 21.61 33.94 -3.41
CA GLN A 104 21.37 33.83 -1.96
C GLN A 104 21.27 35.23 -1.34
N LYS A 105 20.19 35.98 -1.63
CA LYS A 105 19.63 37.01 -0.73
C LYS A 105 18.44 37.67 -1.42
N LYS A 106 17.26 37.53 -0.79
CA LYS A 106 15.97 38.17 -1.10
C LYS A 106 15.06 37.37 -2.05
N ARG A 107 14.44 36.31 -1.55
CA ARG A 107 13.11 35.90 -2.02
C ARG A 107 12.17 35.63 -0.85
N ALA A 108 11.22 36.53 -0.68
CA ALA A 108 10.06 36.36 0.16
C ALA A 108 9.25 35.12 -0.27
N LYS A 109 8.80 34.32 0.70
CA LYS A 109 7.66 33.38 0.68
C LYS A 109 7.09 32.96 -0.69
N VAL A 110 7.89 32.39 -1.59
CA VAL A 110 7.36 31.59 -2.69
C VAL A 110 7.20 30.19 -2.13
N ALA A 111 5.96 29.71 -2.00
CA ALA A 111 5.67 28.36 -1.54
C ALA A 111 6.36 27.37 -2.50
N VAL A 112 7.47 26.79 -2.06
CA VAL A 112 8.05 25.61 -2.71
C VAL A 112 6.92 24.57 -2.75
N PRO A 113 6.61 23.96 -3.91
CA PRO A 113 5.58 22.94 -3.99
C PRO A 113 5.87 21.90 -2.91
N GLU A 114 4.96 21.78 -1.94
CA GLU A 114 4.97 20.65 -1.03
C GLU A 114 4.80 19.42 -1.94
N GLY A 115 5.84 18.58 -2.05
CA GLY A 115 5.77 17.35 -2.85
C GLY A 115 4.60 16.47 -2.42
N TRP A 116 4.37 15.34 -3.10
CA TRP A 116 3.21 14.45 -2.88
C TRP A 116 2.80 14.20 -1.42
N TRP A 117 3.78 14.12 -0.50
CA TRP A 117 3.56 13.86 0.92
C TRP A 117 3.35 15.10 1.78
N GLY A 118 3.78 16.29 1.33
CA GLY A 118 3.88 17.47 2.17
C GLY A 118 4.90 17.35 3.31
N ARG A 119 4.93 18.34 4.20
CA ARG A 119 5.92 18.42 5.29
C ARG A 119 5.31 18.12 6.67
N PRO A 120 5.86 17.13 7.40
CA PRO A 120 5.50 16.90 8.80
C PRO A 120 6.16 17.97 9.66
N SER A 121 5.34 18.84 10.25
CA SER A 121 5.81 19.93 11.09
C SER A 121 4.82 20.23 12.21
N GLY A 122 5.32 20.66 13.36
CA GLY A 122 4.53 21.04 14.53
C GLY A 122 4.49 19.96 15.62
N PRO A 123 3.60 20.11 16.61
CA PRO A 123 3.46 19.16 17.71
C PRO A 123 3.09 17.75 17.24
N VAL A 124 3.43 16.72 18.03
CA VAL A 124 3.14 15.30 17.74
C VAL A 124 1.68 15.07 17.36
N LYS A 125 0.74 15.66 18.10
CA LYS A 125 -0.71 15.59 17.80
C LYS A 125 -1.02 16.09 16.39
N THR A 126 -0.47 17.23 16.01
CA THR A 126 -0.67 17.84 14.69
C THR A 126 -0.05 16.99 13.58
N ILE A 127 1.12 16.40 13.80
CA ILE A 127 1.73 15.47 12.84
C ILE A 127 0.84 14.24 12.65
N ASN A 128 0.31 13.66 13.73
CA ASN A 128 -0.61 12.52 13.66
C ASN A 128 -1.91 12.86 12.91
N GLU A 129 -2.55 14.00 13.20
CA GLU A 129 -3.77 14.44 12.50
C GLU A 129 -3.55 14.65 11.00
N ARG A 130 -2.41 15.25 10.63
CA ARG A 130 -2.03 15.43 9.21
C ARG A 130 -1.67 14.11 8.54
N ALA A 131 -1.01 13.19 9.25
CA ALA A 131 -0.75 11.85 8.74
C ALA A 131 -2.04 11.06 8.49
N LEU A 132 -3.04 11.18 9.37
CA LEU A 132 -4.36 10.58 9.17
C LEU A 132 -5.08 11.18 7.95
N SER A 133 -4.96 12.49 7.75
CA SER A 133 -5.48 13.15 6.54
C SER A 133 -4.81 12.63 5.26
N LEU A 134 -3.51 12.31 5.31
CA LEU A 134 -2.79 11.67 4.20
C LEU A 134 -3.28 10.24 3.95
N PHE A 135 -3.53 9.47 5.01
CA PHE A 135 -4.09 8.13 4.90
C PHE A 135 -5.41 8.13 4.13
N HIS A 136 -6.37 8.95 4.56
CA HIS A 136 -7.68 9.04 3.89
C HIS A 136 -7.54 9.51 2.45
N ARG A 137 -6.74 10.57 2.20
CA ARG A 137 -6.50 11.05 0.83
C ARG A 137 -6.04 9.94 -0.10
N VAL A 138 -5.05 9.15 0.32
CA VAL A 138 -4.51 8.07 -0.51
C VAL A 138 -5.49 6.91 -0.63
N MET A 139 -6.17 6.53 0.45
CA MET A 139 -7.14 5.42 0.41
C MET A 139 -8.35 5.73 -0.47
N ASP A 140 -8.86 6.96 -0.42
CA ASP A 140 -10.06 7.37 -1.15
C ASP A 140 -9.79 7.62 -2.64
N ASN A 141 -8.57 8.04 -2.98
CA ASN A 141 -8.18 8.37 -4.36
C ASN A 141 -7.28 7.32 -5.01
N ALA A 142 -7.08 6.18 -4.34
CA ALA A 142 -6.28 5.08 -4.86
C ALA A 142 -6.85 4.58 -6.19
N SER A 143 -6.00 4.51 -7.20
CA SER A 143 -6.33 3.94 -8.50
C SER A 143 -5.69 2.58 -8.74
N TRP A 144 -4.84 2.14 -7.81
CA TRP A 144 -4.17 0.85 -7.89
C TRP A 144 -4.08 0.23 -6.50
N ARG A 145 -4.61 -0.97 -6.38
CA ARG A 145 -4.53 -1.80 -5.17
C ARG A 145 -3.94 -3.12 -5.57
N ASN A 146 -2.87 -3.58 -4.93
CA ASN A 146 -2.24 -4.85 -5.27
C ASN A 146 -2.03 -5.70 -4.01
N LEU A 147 -2.29 -6.99 -4.13
CA LEU A 147 -2.03 -7.98 -3.10
C LEU A 147 -1.12 -9.05 -3.70
N HIS A 148 0.09 -9.19 -3.19
CA HIS A 148 1.10 -10.08 -3.76
C HIS A 148 1.99 -10.70 -2.70
N TRP A 149 2.63 -11.81 -3.06
CA TRP A 149 3.59 -12.50 -2.21
C TRP A 149 5.00 -11.99 -2.45
N LEU A 150 5.71 -11.74 -1.36
CA LEU A 150 7.16 -11.71 -1.34
C LEU A 150 7.70 -13.08 -0.90
N PRO A 151 9.00 -13.36 -1.12
CA PRO A 151 9.65 -14.54 -0.55
C PRO A 151 9.40 -14.70 0.95
N HIS A 152 9.52 -15.92 1.47
CA HIS A 152 9.27 -16.25 2.88
C HIS A 152 7.82 -16.04 3.35
N GLN A 153 6.85 -16.16 2.43
CA GLN A 153 5.41 -16.09 2.75
C GLN A 153 5.01 -14.77 3.41
N VAL A 154 5.60 -13.67 2.96
CA VAL A 154 5.18 -12.33 3.38
C VAL A 154 4.13 -11.84 2.39
N LEU A 155 2.90 -11.70 2.88
CA LEU A 155 1.81 -11.16 2.09
C LEU A 155 1.87 -9.63 2.13
N VAL A 156 1.85 -8.97 0.98
CA VAL A 156 1.98 -7.51 0.86
C VAL A 156 0.76 -6.91 0.20
N TYR A 157 0.22 -5.89 0.84
CA TYR A 157 -0.85 -5.05 0.31
C TYR A 157 -0.31 -3.66 -0.01
N GLU A 158 -0.45 -3.24 -1.25
CA GLU A 158 -0.09 -1.90 -1.71
C GLU A 158 -1.31 -1.14 -2.19
N VAL A 159 -1.35 0.14 -1.85
CA VAL A 159 -2.36 1.09 -2.30
C VAL A 159 -1.65 2.30 -2.88
N ARG A 160 -1.86 2.57 -4.16
CA ARG A 160 -1.16 3.63 -4.90
C ARG A 160 -2.15 4.58 -5.58
N MET A 161 -1.73 5.83 -5.59
CA MET A 161 -2.33 6.92 -6.36
C MET A 161 -1.97 6.79 -7.84
N PRO A 162 -2.69 7.47 -8.76
CA PRO A 162 -2.39 7.43 -10.18
C PRO A 162 -0.94 7.79 -10.53
N GLU A 163 -0.33 8.70 -9.76
CA GLU A 163 1.02 9.20 -9.95
C GLU A 163 2.12 8.21 -9.48
N GLY A 164 1.75 7.05 -8.93
CA GLY A 164 2.70 6.00 -8.54
C GLY A 164 3.03 5.92 -7.07
N TYR A 165 2.89 7.01 -6.32
CA TYR A 165 3.16 7.02 -4.88
C TYR A 165 2.02 6.38 -4.09
N GLY A 166 2.30 5.88 -2.88
CA GLY A 166 1.29 5.17 -2.11
C GLY A 166 1.72 4.72 -0.72
N MET A 167 1.01 3.72 -0.22
CA MET A 167 1.22 3.09 1.09
C MET A 167 1.30 1.57 0.98
N ARG A 168 2.03 0.95 1.91
CA ARG A 168 2.23 -0.50 1.96
C ARG A 168 1.97 -1.05 3.35
N TRP A 169 1.30 -2.21 3.39
CA TRP A 169 1.14 -3.06 4.56
C TRP A 169 1.69 -4.46 4.26
N SER A 170 2.09 -5.19 5.30
CA SER A 170 2.44 -6.60 5.18
C SER A 170 1.85 -7.44 6.30
N GLN A 171 1.77 -8.75 6.05
CA GLN A 171 1.38 -9.77 7.01
C GLN A 171 2.32 -10.97 6.81
N ASP A 172 3.10 -11.30 7.84
CA ASP A 172 4.01 -12.44 7.80
C ASP A 172 3.22 -13.73 8.05
N ARG A 173 3.26 -14.66 7.09
CA ARG A 173 2.54 -15.95 7.17
C ARG A 173 3.46 -17.17 7.27
N GLY A 174 4.78 -16.97 7.22
CA GLY A 174 5.78 -18.05 7.25
C GLY A 174 5.74 -18.93 8.51
N ASP A 175 5.40 -18.36 9.67
CA ASP A 175 5.40 -19.12 10.94
C ASP A 175 4.21 -20.09 11.07
N ARG A 176 3.16 -19.95 10.26
CA ARG A 176 1.97 -20.81 10.34
C ARG A 176 2.21 -22.25 9.84
N GLN A 177 3.24 -22.49 9.02
CA GLN A 177 3.56 -23.83 8.53
C GLN A 177 4.52 -24.61 9.45
N SER A 178 5.18 -23.98 10.43
CA SER A 178 6.14 -24.67 11.29
C SER A 178 5.50 -25.47 12.45
N HIS A 179 4.18 -25.42 12.63
CA HIS A 179 3.46 -26.12 13.70
C HIS A 179 2.49 -27.21 13.24
N ASN A 180 2.54 -27.67 11.97
CA ASN A 180 1.76 -28.84 11.51
C ASN A 180 2.63 -30.06 11.23
N GLY A 181 3.55 -30.34 12.16
CA GLY A 181 4.06 -31.69 12.40
C GLY A 181 3.17 -32.42 13.43
N GLN A 182 2.14 -33.09 12.94
CA GLN A 182 1.60 -34.35 13.50
C GLN A 182 1.09 -34.37 14.96
N HIS A 183 -0.23 -34.25 15.15
CA HIS A 183 -1.11 -35.26 15.77
C HIS A 183 -2.53 -34.69 15.95
N GLY A 184 -3.53 -35.39 15.42
CA GLY A 184 -4.93 -34.99 15.58
C GLY A 184 -5.41 -35.15 17.02
N ILE A 185 -6.15 -34.15 17.51
CA ILE A 185 -7.26 -34.28 18.46
C ILE A 185 -8.30 -33.23 18.07
N GLU A 186 -9.50 -33.70 17.76
CA GLU A 186 -10.71 -32.90 17.59
C GLU A 186 -11.03 -32.13 18.87
N GLY A 187 -11.41 -30.85 18.77
CA GLY A 187 -12.09 -30.15 19.86
C GLY A 187 -11.36 -28.96 20.45
N SER A 188 -11.25 -27.88 19.69
CA SER A 188 -11.61 -26.55 20.18
C SER A 188 -11.78 -25.65 18.96
N GLY A 189 -12.93 -25.00 18.83
CA GLY A 189 -13.20 -23.99 17.80
C GLY A 189 -12.40 -22.73 18.08
N GLU A 190 -11.07 -22.83 18.05
CA GLU A 190 -10.18 -21.70 18.17
C GLU A 190 -10.29 -20.91 16.86
N VAL A 191 -10.95 -19.75 16.93
CA VAL A 191 -11.03 -18.80 15.83
C VAL A 191 -9.60 -18.49 15.43
N VAL A 192 -9.19 -18.93 14.24
CA VAL A 192 -7.87 -18.64 13.67
C VAL A 192 -7.80 -17.12 13.50
N THR A 193 -7.29 -16.40 14.50
CA THR A 193 -7.04 -14.97 14.39
C THR A 193 -5.90 -14.83 13.40
N GLU A 194 -6.21 -14.41 12.17
CA GLU A 194 -5.17 -14.07 11.20
C GLU A 194 -4.19 -13.06 11.83
N SER A 195 -2.90 -13.17 11.51
CA SER A 195 -1.89 -12.25 12.05
C SER A 195 -2.28 -10.80 11.70
N PRO A 196 -2.13 -9.80 12.58
CA PRO A 196 -2.52 -8.45 12.26
C PRO A 196 -1.68 -7.89 11.10
N TRP A 197 -2.29 -7.04 10.28
CA TRP A 197 -1.56 -6.30 9.25
C TRP A 197 -0.63 -5.27 9.89
N VAL A 198 0.55 -5.09 9.32
CA VAL A 198 1.56 -4.14 9.78
C VAL A 198 1.78 -3.07 8.72
N PHE A 199 1.64 -1.80 9.08
CA PHE A 199 1.99 -0.70 8.18
C PHE A 199 3.51 -0.63 8.00
N ARG A 200 3.96 -0.74 6.74
CA ARG A 200 5.39 -0.81 6.40
C ARG A 200 5.96 0.54 5.96
N GLY A 201 5.10 1.44 5.48
CA GLY A 201 5.49 2.80 5.15
C GLY A 201 4.86 3.30 3.85
N PHE A 202 5.39 4.44 3.41
CA PHE A 202 5.04 5.04 2.13
C PHE A 202 5.93 4.47 1.02
N VAL A 203 5.38 4.40 -0.18
CA VAL A 203 6.09 3.94 -1.39
C VAL A 203 6.15 5.07 -2.41
N GLU A 204 7.34 5.27 -2.97
CA GLU A 204 7.55 6.23 -4.06
C GLU A 204 7.06 5.66 -5.41
N PRO A 205 6.84 6.52 -6.43
CA PRO A 205 6.56 6.06 -7.79
C PRO A 205 7.63 5.09 -8.30
N MET A 206 7.28 4.22 -9.24
CA MET A 206 8.32 3.46 -9.94
C MET A 206 9.04 4.39 -10.92
N MET A 207 10.36 4.53 -10.78
CA MET A 207 11.17 5.29 -11.73
C MET A 207 12.51 4.58 -11.99
N GLU A 208 12.99 4.68 -13.23
CA GLU A 208 14.33 4.23 -13.60
C GLU A 208 15.38 5.05 -12.81
N GLY A 209 16.37 4.38 -12.21
CA GLY A 209 17.38 5.03 -11.36
C GLY A 209 16.90 5.48 -9.97
N GLY A 210 15.68 5.14 -9.54
CA GLY A 210 15.17 5.55 -8.21
C GLY A 210 16.06 5.08 -7.04
N HIS A 211 16.67 3.90 -7.17
CA HIS A 211 17.64 3.37 -6.20
C HIS A 211 18.86 4.28 -6.02
N GLU A 212 19.35 4.87 -7.11
CA GLU A 212 20.48 5.80 -7.10
C GLU A 212 20.10 7.13 -6.44
N LYS A 213 18.81 7.52 -6.50
CA LYS A 213 18.23 8.65 -5.76
C LYS A 213 17.88 8.32 -4.30
N GLY A 214 18.35 7.18 -3.78
CA GLY A 214 18.15 6.75 -2.39
C GLY A 214 16.76 6.17 -2.11
N TRP A 215 15.96 5.89 -3.14
CA TRP A 215 14.69 5.18 -2.97
C TRP A 215 15.00 3.72 -2.67
N ARG A 216 14.45 3.21 -1.57
CA ARG A 216 14.61 1.81 -1.20
C ARG A 216 13.26 1.15 -1.36
N HIS A 217 13.14 0.28 -2.37
CA HIS A 217 12.08 -0.72 -2.35
C HIS A 217 12.45 -1.69 -1.22
N CYS A 218 11.82 -1.56 -0.05
CA CYS A 218 12.02 -2.53 1.01
C CYS A 218 11.65 -3.92 0.46
N PRO A 219 12.56 -4.91 0.54
CA PRO A 219 12.22 -6.30 0.29
C PRO A 219 11.29 -6.86 1.36
#